data_AF-A0A5E4JR02-F1
#
_entry.id   AF-A0A5E4JR02-F1
#
_cell.length_a   1.000
_cell.length_b   1.000
_cell.length_c   1.000
_cell.angle_alpha   90.00
_cell.angle_beta   90.00
_cell.angle_gamma   90.00
#
_symmetry.space_group_name_H-M   'P 1'
#
loop_
_entity.id
_entity.type
_entity.pdbx_description
1 polymer ?
#
loop_
_entity_poly.entity_id
_entity_poly.type
_entity_poly.pdbx_seq_one_letter_code
_entity_poly.pdbx_strand_id
1 'polypeptide(L)'
;MAPVGVKILSILAYIGAVVTLILGIVMLFGANFLSGFLSQWVPVSGFLVGSMIVFVGVVFIALAVLDYFVGRGLWSGQNWARILVLIFSVLSVLGSLRHFDIVNIVIDAVIIWYLGFNKEAVNYFK
;
A
#
# COMPACT_ATOMS: atom_id res chain seq x y z
N MET A 1 -21.09 -14.31 -5.65
CA MET A 1 -20.84 -12.85 -5.68
C MET A 1 -19.85 -12.53 -4.57
N ALA A 2 -18.86 -11.65 -4.79
CA ALA A 2 -17.92 -11.29 -3.73
C ALA A 2 -18.67 -10.66 -2.53
N PRO A 3 -18.33 -11.02 -1.28
CA PRO A 3 -18.87 -10.38 -0.08
C PRO A 3 -18.64 -8.87 -0.12
N VAL A 4 -19.54 -8.09 0.49
CA VAL A 4 -19.49 -6.61 0.43
C VAL A 4 -18.15 -6.07 0.96
N GLY A 5 -17.63 -6.62 2.06
CA GLY A 5 -16.34 -6.20 2.62
C GLY A 5 -15.15 -6.51 1.71
N VAL A 6 -15.15 -7.67 1.03
CA VAL A 6 -14.09 -8.00 0.05
C VAL A 6 -14.13 -7.05 -1.15
N LYS A 7 -15.33 -6.65 -1.61
CA LYS A 7 -15.47 -5.64 -2.67
C LYS A 7 -14.92 -4.28 -2.23
N ILE A 8 -15.25 -3.83 -1.02
CA ILE A 8 -14.75 -2.56 -0.48
C ILE A 8 -13.22 -2.58 -0.40
N LEU A 9 -12.62 -3.66 0.13
CA LEU A 9 -11.17 -3.81 0.22
C LEU A 9 -10.49 -3.84 -1.15
N SER A 10 -11.10 -4.52 -2.13
CA SER A 10 -10.59 -4.54 -3.50
C SER A 10 -10.62 -3.15 -4.15
N ILE A 11 -11.70 -2.39 -3.96
CA ILE A 11 -11.80 -1.01 -4.47
C ILE A 11 -10.77 -0.11 -3.80
N LEU A 12 -10.60 -0.21 -2.47
CA LEU A 12 -9.58 0.53 -1.73
C LEU A 12 -8.17 0.20 -2.24
N ALA A 13 -7.87 -1.06 -2.51
CA ALA A 13 -6.59 -1.47 -3.08
C ALA A 13 -6.36 -0.87 -4.49
N TYR A 14 -7.39 -0.80 -5.33
CA TYR A 14 -7.28 -0.14 -6.64
C TYR A 14 -7.07 1.38 -6.52
N ILE A 15 -7.78 2.04 -5.61
CA ILE A 15 -7.57 3.48 -5.34
C ILE A 15 -6.14 3.70 -4.83
N GLY A 16 -5.69 2.87 -3.89
CA GLY A 16 -4.32 2.86 -3.38
C GLY A 16 -3.31 2.73 -4.51
N ALA A 17 -3.47 1.72 -5.38
CA ALA A 17 -2.62 1.49 -6.54
C ALA A 17 -2.54 2.72 -7.47
N VAL A 18 -3.66 3.38 -7.75
CA VAL A 18 -3.67 4.59 -8.61
C VAL A 18 -2.93 5.73 -7.93
N VAL A 19 -3.17 5.97 -6.64
CA VAL A 19 -2.50 7.04 -5.87
C VAL A 19 -0.99 6.78 -5.80
N THR A 20 -0.57 5.56 -5.44
CA THR A 20 0.85 5.19 -5.35
C THR A 20 1.53 5.24 -6.70
N LEU A 21 0.85 4.86 -7.79
CA LEU A 21 1.34 5.00 -9.15
C LEU A 21 1.58 6.47 -9.53
N ILE A 22 0.59 7.33 -9.28
CA ILE A 22 0.71 8.78 -9.54
C ILE A 22 1.87 9.36 -8.75
N LEU A 23 1.99 9.03 -7.46
CA LEU A 23 3.12 9.48 -6.62
C LEU A 23 4.47 9.00 -7.16
N GLY A 24 4.58 7.74 -7.57
CA GLY A 24 5.79 7.19 -8.16
C GLY A 24 6.18 7.92 -9.46
N ILE A 25 5.21 8.18 -10.34
CA ILE A 25 5.40 8.97 -11.57
C ILE A 25 5.85 10.39 -11.23
N VAL A 26 5.17 11.07 -10.31
CA VAL A 26 5.52 12.43 -9.87
C VAL A 26 6.94 12.46 -9.30
N MET A 27 7.36 11.44 -8.54
CA MET A 27 8.73 11.37 -8.02
C MET A 27 9.77 11.16 -9.13
N LEU A 28 9.48 10.33 -10.14
CA LEU A 28 10.42 10.11 -11.25
C LEU A 28 10.61 11.36 -12.11
N PHE A 29 9.52 12.01 -12.51
CA PHE A 29 9.58 13.19 -13.38
C PHE A 29 9.85 14.49 -12.61
N GLY A 30 9.44 14.55 -11.35
CA GLY A 30 9.67 15.66 -10.44
C GLY A 30 10.99 15.58 -9.68
N ALA A 31 11.81 14.54 -9.88
CA ALA A 31 13.06 14.33 -9.13
C ALA A 31 14.00 15.54 -9.17
N ASN A 32 14.13 16.19 -10.33
CA ASN A 32 14.99 17.37 -10.50
C ASN A 32 14.47 18.58 -9.73
N PHE A 33 13.14 18.76 -9.69
CA PHE A 33 12.51 19.83 -8.93
C PHE A 33 12.64 19.57 -7.42
N LEU A 34 12.30 18.35 -6.99
CA LEU A 34 12.34 17.93 -5.60
C LEU A 34 13.76 17.93 -5.03
N SER A 35 14.78 17.52 -5.80
CA SER A 35 16.17 17.56 -5.36
C SER A 35 16.69 18.98 -5.20
N GLY A 36 16.33 19.89 -6.12
CA GLY A 36 16.64 21.31 -6.01
C GLY A 36 15.99 21.97 -4.79
N PHE A 37 14.74 21.60 -4.49
CA PHE A 37 14.04 22.10 -3.30
C PHE A 37 14.62 21.53 -2.00
N LEU A 38 14.83 20.21 -1.92
CA LEU A 38 15.30 19.54 -0.69
C LEU A 38 16.76 19.85 -0.35
N SER A 39 17.62 20.07 -1.35
CA SER A 39 19.02 20.46 -1.12
C SER A 39 19.17 21.84 -0.49
N GLN A 40 18.12 22.67 -0.46
CA GLN A 40 18.12 23.93 0.30
C GLN A 40 17.98 23.72 1.80
N TRP A 41 17.33 22.62 2.21
CA TRP A 41 17.03 22.32 3.62
C TRP A 41 17.97 21.27 4.21
N VAL A 42 18.53 20.41 3.37
CA VAL A 42 19.40 19.30 3.78
C VAL A 42 20.78 19.50 3.14
N PRO A 43 21.87 19.62 3.93
CA PRO A 43 23.23 19.83 3.42
C PRO A 43 23.82 18.50 2.91
N VAL A 44 23.13 17.85 1.97
CA VAL A 44 23.54 16.63 1.28
C VAL A 44 23.67 16.96 -0.20
N SER A 45 24.59 16.31 -0.91
CA SER A 45 24.81 16.58 -2.32
C SER A 45 23.51 16.36 -3.13
N GLY A 46 23.16 17.32 -3.99
CA GLY A 46 21.95 17.25 -4.81
C GLY A 46 21.88 15.99 -5.68
N PHE A 47 23.04 15.44 -6.06
CA PHE A 47 23.14 14.17 -6.76
C PHE A 47 22.64 12.97 -5.94
N LEU A 48 23.01 12.88 -4.65
CA LEU A 48 22.55 11.80 -3.77
C LEU A 48 21.05 11.92 -3.48
N VAL A 49 20.56 13.13 -3.23
CA VAL A 49 19.14 13.38 -3.00
C VAL A 49 18.31 13.00 -4.23
N GLY A 50 18.75 13.42 -5.43
CA GLY A 50 18.09 13.10 -6.69
C GLY A 50 18.03 11.59 -6.96
N SER A 51 19.14 10.87 -6.77
CA SER A 51 19.18 9.42 -7.00
C SER A 51 18.31 8.64 -6.01
N MET A 52 18.25 9.07 -4.75
CA MET A 52 17.34 8.47 -3.75
C MET A 52 15.87 8.71 -4.09
N ILE A 53 15.50 9.91 -4.54
CA ILE A 53 14.11 10.21 -4.95
C ILE A 53 13.69 9.34 -6.13
N VAL A 54 14.55 9.21 -7.15
CA VAL A 54 14.29 8.33 -8.30
C VAL A 54 14.13 6.87 -7.84
N PHE A 55 15.02 6.39 -6.98
CA PHE A 55 14.94 5.04 -6.43
C PHE A 55 13.61 4.80 -5.69
N VAL A 56 13.21 5.71 -4.80
CA VAL A 56 11.93 5.63 -4.10
C VAL A 56 10.76 5.66 -5.08
N GLY A 57 10.82 6.51 -6.12
CA GLY A 57 9.81 6.56 -7.18
C GLY A 57 9.63 5.22 -7.90
N VAL A 58 10.73 4.53 -8.24
CA VAL A 58 10.68 3.18 -8.84
C VAL A 58 10.04 2.18 -7.89
N VAL A 59 10.39 2.21 -6.60
CA VAL A 59 9.79 1.33 -5.57
C VAL A 59 8.28 1.58 -5.46
N PHE A 60 7.85 2.84 -5.48
CA PHE A 60 6.42 3.20 -5.45
C PHE A 60 5.66 2.65 -6.65
N ILE A 61 6.25 2.70 -7.85
CA ILE A 61 5.62 2.11 -9.05
C ILE A 61 5.53 0.58 -8.91
N ALA A 62 6.57 -0.07 -8.39
CA ALA A 62 6.53 -1.51 -8.15
C ALA A 62 5.43 -1.90 -7.14
N LEU A 63 5.29 -1.11 -6.06
CA LEU A 63 4.22 -1.28 -5.07
C LEU A 63 2.83 -1.03 -5.67
N ALA A 64 2.68 -0.03 -6.54
CA ALA A 64 1.41 0.23 -7.22
C ALA A 64 0.96 -0.94 -8.09
N VAL A 65 1.91 -1.56 -8.81
CA VAL A 65 1.65 -2.77 -9.60
C VAL A 65 1.23 -3.92 -8.67
N LEU A 66 1.90 -4.09 -7.54
CA LEU A 66 1.55 -5.09 -6.53
C LEU A 66 0.12 -4.87 -5.98
N ASP A 67 -0.22 -3.64 -5.60
CA ASP A 67 -1.55 -3.29 -5.08
C ASP A 67 -2.65 -3.53 -6.12
N TYR A 68 -2.39 -3.24 -7.39
CA TYR A 68 -3.31 -3.57 -8.48
C TYR A 68 -3.57 -5.08 -8.57
N PHE A 69 -2.51 -5.89 -8.47
CA PHE A 69 -2.64 -7.35 -8.45
C PHE A 69 -3.39 -7.83 -7.21
N VAL A 70 -3.11 -7.27 -6.03
CA VAL A 70 -3.84 -7.60 -4.79
C VAL A 70 -5.33 -7.26 -4.92
N GLY A 71 -5.67 -6.08 -5.43
CA GLY A 71 -7.05 -5.68 -5.69
C GLY A 71 -7.77 -6.67 -6.61
N ARG A 72 -7.11 -7.09 -7.69
CA ARG A 72 -7.63 -8.12 -8.61
C ARG A 72 -7.75 -9.49 -7.95
N GLY A 73 -6.78 -9.88 -7.14
CA GLY A 73 -6.75 -11.14 -6.42
C GLY A 73 -7.86 -11.23 -5.38
N LEU A 74 -8.15 -10.14 -4.67
CA LEU A 74 -9.27 -10.02 -3.74
C LEU A 74 -10.61 -10.15 -4.47
N TRP A 75 -10.77 -9.47 -5.61
CA TRP A 75 -12.00 -9.55 -6.40
C TRP A 75 -12.25 -10.94 -6.97
N SER A 76 -11.18 -11.66 -7.35
CA SER A 76 -11.27 -13.01 -7.91
C SER A 76 -11.37 -14.10 -6.84
N GLY A 77 -11.33 -13.75 -5.55
CA GLY A 77 -11.43 -14.72 -4.45
C GLY A 77 -10.21 -15.64 -4.37
N GLN A 78 -9.02 -15.15 -4.72
CA GLN A 78 -7.80 -15.95 -4.69
C GLN A 78 -7.17 -15.96 -3.28
N ASN A 79 -6.84 -17.15 -2.77
CA ASN A 79 -6.25 -17.31 -1.43
C ASN A 79 -4.93 -16.55 -1.20
N TRP A 80 -4.08 -16.38 -2.22
CA TRP A 80 -2.81 -15.64 -2.06
C TRP A 80 -3.02 -14.15 -1.75
N ALA A 81 -4.06 -13.53 -2.32
CA ALA A 81 -4.35 -12.12 -2.09
C ALA A 81 -4.84 -11.88 -0.65
N ARG A 82 -5.62 -12.82 -0.11
CA ARG A 82 -6.03 -12.80 1.30
C ARG A 82 -4.83 -12.87 2.24
N ILE A 83 -3.88 -13.77 1.97
CA ILE A 83 -2.66 -13.92 2.79
C ILE A 83 -1.81 -12.64 2.73
N LEU A 84 -1.63 -12.05 1.56
CA LEU A 84 -0.88 -10.79 1.42
C LEU A 84 -1.49 -9.65 2.24
N VAL A 85 -2.81 -9.46 2.15
CA VAL A 85 -3.49 -8.41 2.93
C VAL A 85 -3.37 -8.67 4.43
N LEU A 86 -3.48 -9.93 4.87
CA LEU A 86 -3.27 -10.28 6.28
C LEU A 86 -1.85 -9.94 6.74
N ILE A 87 -0.82 -10.29 5.95
CA ILE A 87 0.57 -9.97 6.26
C ILE A 87 0.76 -8.45 6.33
N PHE A 88 0.27 -7.69 5.35
CA PHE A 88 0.38 -6.23 5.36
C PHE A 88 -0.36 -5.60 6.53
N SER A 89 -1.54 -6.10 6.89
CA SER A 89 -2.29 -5.60 8.05
C SER A 89 -1.53 -5.86 9.36
N VAL A 90 -0.92 -7.04 9.52
CA VAL A 90 -0.10 -7.35 10.70
C VAL A 90 1.15 -6.47 10.76
N LEU A 91 1.84 -6.28 9.63
CA LEU A 91 2.99 -5.37 9.56
C LEU A 91 2.59 -3.92 9.85
N SER A 92 1.43 -3.49 9.36
CA SER A 92 0.88 -2.16 9.60
C SER A 92 0.56 -1.94 11.07
N VAL A 93 -0.03 -2.93 11.77
CA VAL A 93 -0.24 -2.88 13.23
C VAL A 93 1.11 -2.72 13.96
N LEU A 94 2.13 -3.51 13.59
CA LEU A 94 3.46 -3.40 14.20
C LEU A 94 4.10 -2.03 13.97
N GLY A 95 3.91 -1.43 12.79
CA GLY A 95 4.37 -0.08 12.48
C GLY A 95 3.60 1.00 13.24
N SER A 96 2.29 0.85 13.34
CA SER A 96 1.38 1.80 14.01
C SER A 96 1.56 1.83 15.52
N LEU A 97 1.97 0.71 16.13
CA LEU A 97 2.33 0.64 17.55
C LEU A 97 3.48 1.58 17.92
N ARG A 98 4.41 1.88 16.99
CA ARG A 98 5.51 2.83 17.26
C ARG A 98 5.04 4.28 17.36
N HIS A 99 3.96 4.62 16.66
CA HIS A 99 3.45 5.99 16.55
C HIS A 99 2.14 6.20 17.32
N PHE A 100 1.65 5.17 18.03
CA PHE A 100 0.35 5.14 18.72
C PHE A 100 -0.80 5.64 17.83
N ASP A 101 -0.80 5.25 16.55
CA ASP A 101 -1.89 5.58 15.64
C ASP A 101 -3.07 4.64 15.86
N ILE A 102 -3.93 5.02 16.81
CA ILE A 102 -5.08 4.24 17.24
C ILE A 102 -6.04 3.97 16.07
N VAL A 103 -6.17 4.90 15.13
CA VAL A 103 -7.11 4.78 14.01
C VAL A 103 -6.66 3.67 13.08
N ASN A 104 -5.39 3.66 12.68
CA ASN A 104 -4.85 2.62 11.80
C ASN A 104 -4.86 1.25 12.47
N ILE A 105 -4.53 1.16 13.77
CA ILE A 105 -4.59 -0.10 14.52
C ILE A 105 -6.01 -0.69 14.51
N VAL A 106 -7.04 0.13 14.69
CA VAL A 106 -8.44 -0.34 14.68
C VAL A 106 -8.85 -0.81 13.29
N ILE A 107 -8.50 -0.06 12.24
CA ILE A 107 -8.80 -0.43 10.85
C ILE A 107 -8.15 -1.78 10.52
N ASP A 108 -6.86 -1.94 10.82
CA ASP A 108 -6.13 -3.17 10.53
C ASP A 108 -6.67 -4.36 11.33
N ALA A 109 -7.03 -4.15 12.61
CA ALA A 109 -7.65 -5.18 13.43
C ALA A 109 -8.99 -5.65 12.85
N VAL A 110 -9.81 -4.73 12.33
CA VAL A 110 -11.07 -5.06 11.65
C VAL A 110 -10.81 -5.84 10.36
N ILE A 111 -9.80 -5.47 9.58
CA ILE A 111 -9.42 -6.18 8.35
C ILE A 111 -8.96 -7.60 8.67
N ILE A 112 -8.09 -7.77 9.68
CA ILE A 112 -7.61 -9.07 10.13
C ILE A 112 -8.78 -9.93 10.62
N TRP A 113 -9.69 -9.36 11.40
CA TRP A 113 -10.86 -10.09 11.89
C TRP A 113 -11.77 -10.51 10.74
N TYR A 114 -12.04 -9.61 9.79
CA TYR A 114 -12.91 -9.87 8.65
C TYR A 114 -12.32 -10.90 7.69
N LEU A 115 -11.06 -10.76 7.26
CA LEU A 115 -10.44 -11.70 6.33
C LEU A 115 -9.95 -12.98 7.03
N GLY A 116 -9.62 -12.93 8.31
CA GLY A 116 -9.12 -14.06 9.08
C GLY A 116 -10.22 -14.98 9.57
N PHE A 117 -11.28 -14.43 10.16
CA PHE A 117 -12.25 -15.18 10.97
C PHE A 117 -13.69 -15.15 10.45
N ASN A 118 -14.05 -14.22 9.56
CA ASN A 118 -15.41 -14.20 9.02
C ASN A 118 -15.62 -15.35 8.02
N LYS A 119 -16.50 -16.29 8.39
CA LYS A 119 -16.82 -17.49 7.58
C LYS A 119 -17.25 -17.13 6.15
N GLU A 120 -17.94 -16.02 5.93
CA GLU A 120 -18.34 -15.59 4.58
C GLU A 120 -17.14 -15.20 3.71
N ALA A 121 -16.17 -14.47 4.28
CA ALA A 121 -14.97 -14.08 3.58
C ALA A 121 -14.06 -15.29 3.37
N VAL A 122 -13.83 -16.09 4.42
CA VAL A 122 -12.97 -17.29 4.35
C VAL A 122 -13.46 -18.30 3.33
N ASN A 123 -14.77 -18.56 3.26
CA ASN A 123 -15.34 -19.52 2.31
C ASN A 123 -15.38 -18.98 0.87
N TYR A 124 -15.25 -17.67 0.69
CA TYR A 124 -15.18 -17.04 -0.63
C TYR A 124 -13.81 -17.26 -1.28
N PHE A 125 -12.74 -17.32 -0.49
CA PHE A 125 -11.39 -17.53 -1.00
C PHE A 125 -11.12 -19.03 -1.24
N LYS A 126 -10.73 -19.38 -2.48
CA LYS A 126 -10.34 -20.73 -2.89
C LYS A 126 -8.86 -20.82 -3.22
#